data_AF-A0A1H2DNE4-F1
#
_entry.id   AF-A0A1H2DNE4-F1
#
_cell.length_a   1.000
_cell.length_b   1.000
_cell.length_c   1.000
_cell.angle_alpha   90.00
_cell.angle_beta   90.00
_cell.angle_gamma   90.00
#
_symmetry.space_group_name_H-M   'P 1'
#
loop_
_entity.id
_entity.type
_entity.pdbx_description
1 polymer ?
#
loop_
_entity_poly.entity_id
_entity_poly.type
_entity_poly.pdbx_seq_one_letter_code
_entity_poly.pdbx_strand_id
1 'polypeptide(L)'
;MTIKFLFFPFTHITQNQLDTLLTFFPSFHHLPVSLDFKQNQVLQNLFEQGKITPFFSSAKELEPVEQKLEQYLAWASIHKGNQVNLKSILRDTPYFTSDTHVAAIKSQIKGTQEDIVSAESAESVLQRDLLFLKMAQLFDEQNERIDLELKNLDKTRKKMVSVLRGLEEPLRKDQSDKTGDNQDFGTVMTRERISAWSGCMAQKGGIKPDGDMPLFVTTSEAVFDYLESNCKDIVNTLDIDQIKVHENCCENKSKWQHQFCDYLMGVIQGNGNRENNLPKIKDGCSFLGQIKFSYFSGNGINNLFNMSDRQIPVCLIKLK
;
A
#
# COMPACT_ATOMS: atom_id res chain seq x y z
N MET A 1 -18.47 16.46 -11.61
CA MET A 1 -17.09 15.92 -11.76
C MET A 1 -16.92 14.92 -10.62
N THR A 2 -16.60 13.67 -10.90
CA THR A 2 -16.51 12.63 -9.85
C THR A 2 -15.04 12.34 -9.59
N ILE A 3 -14.54 12.65 -8.40
CA ILE A 3 -13.15 12.34 -8.03
C ILE A 3 -12.95 10.83 -8.01
N LYS A 4 -11.82 10.40 -8.56
CA LYS A 4 -11.34 9.02 -8.42
C LYS A 4 -10.41 8.95 -7.22
N PHE A 5 -10.81 8.19 -6.21
CA PHE A 5 -9.96 7.83 -5.08
C PHE A 5 -9.09 6.64 -5.47
N LEU A 6 -7.77 6.79 -5.50
CA LEU A 6 -6.82 5.71 -5.80
C LEU A 6 -6.10 5.30 -4.51
N PHE A 7 -6.28 4.06 -4.06
CA PHE A 7 -5.53 3.55 -2.92
C PHE A 7 -4.08 3.24 -3.33
N PHE A 8 -3.10 3.83 -2.62
CA PHE A 8 -1.69 3.72 -2.96
C PHE A 8 -0.79 3.62 -1.70
N PRO A 9 0.47 3.14 -1.84
CA PRO A 9 1.06 2.44 -2.99
C PRO A 9 0.89 0.91 -2.88
N PHE A 10 -0.03 0.44 -2.04
CA PHE A 10 -0.15 -0.97 -1.69
C PHE A 10 -0.97 -1.74 -2.73
N THR A 11 -0.58 -2.99 -2.95
CA THR A 11 -1.27 -3.95 -3.80
C THR A 11 -2.00 -5.02 -2.99
N HIS A 12 -1.51 -5.30 -1.78
CA HIS A 12 -2.25 -5.99 -0.72
C HIS A 12 -3.08 -4.98 0.09
N ILE A 13 -4.30 -5.36 0.48
CA ILE A 13 -5.14 -4.55 1.38
C ILE A 13 -5.48 -5.40 2.60
N THR A 14 -4.97 -4.99 3.76
CA THR A 14 -5.35 -5.61 5.03
C THR A 14 -6.79 -5.28 5.42
N GLN A 15 -7.40 -6.09 6.27
CA GLN A 15 -8.78 -5.85 6.74
C GLN A 15 -8.93 -4.46 7.39
N ASN A 16 -7.93 -4.02 8.17
CA ASN A 16 -7.95 -2.70 8.82
C ASN A 16 -7.89 -1.55 7.80
N GLN A 17 -7.06 -1.68 6.76
CA GLN A 17 -6.99 -0.68 5.70
C GLN A 17 -8.30 -0.62 4.92
N LEU A 18 -8.88 -1.78 4.63
CA LEU A 18 -10.17 -1.90 3.96
C LEU A 18 -11.30 -1.24 4.77
N ASP A 19 -11.38 -1.53 6.06
CA ASP A 19 -12.38 -0.93 6.97
C ASP A 19 -12.19 0.58 7.07
N THR A 20 -10.95 1.06 7.11
CA THR A 20 -10.61 2.49 7.10
C THR A 20 -11.09 3.14 5.81
N LEU A 21 -10.69 2.62 4.65
CA LEU A 21 -11.10 3.15 3.33
C LEU A 21 -12.62 3.19 3.18
N LEU A 22 -13.30 2.09 3.52
CA LEU A 22 -14.75 1.99 3.41
C LEU A 22 -15.48 2.83 4.44
N THR A 23 -14.84 3.27 5.52
CA THR A 23 -15.44 4.22 6.48
C THR A 23 -15.45 5.63 5.92
N PHE A 24 -14.36 6.06 5.29
CA PHE A 24 -14.23 7.40 4.74
C PHE A 24 -14.87 7.57 3.36
N PHE A 25 -14.78 6.54 2.51
CA PHE A 25 -15.18 6.64 1.11
C PHE A 25 -16.26 5.61 0.75
N PRO A 26 -17.23 5.98 -0.11
CA PRO A 26 -18.25 5.05 -0.59
C PRO A 26 -17.67 4.01 -1.55
N SER A 27 -16.69 4.43 -2.37
CA SER A 27 -15.94 3.55 -3.27
C SER A 27 -14.53 4.07 -3.50
N PHE A 28 -13.62 3.18 -3.89
CA PHE A 28 -12.23 3.52 -4.24
C PHE A 28 -11.71 2.59 -5.33
N HIS A 29 -10.59 2.98 -5.95
CA HIS A 29 -9.89 2.14 -6.91
C HIS A 29 -8.64 1.53 -6.30
N HIS A 30 -8.31 0.33 -6.77
CA HIS A 30 -7.19 -0.46 -6.27
C HIS A 30 -6.36 -1.06 -7.40
N LEU A 31 -5.06 -1.24 -7.19
CA LEU A 31 -4.18 -1.97 -8.10
C LEU A 31 -3.85 -3.35 -7.52
N PRO A 32 -4.64 -4.39 -7.79
CA PRO A 32 -4.27 -5.75 -7.44
C PRO A 32 -3.25 -6.32 -8.44
N VAL A 33 -2.22 -7.02 -7.96
CA VAL A 33 -1.32 -7.82 -8.83
C VAL A 33 -1.90 -9.23 -9.02
N SER A 34 -3.14 -9.26 -9.50
CA SER A 34 -3.91 -10.48 -9.78
C SER A 34 -4.80 -10.32 -11.02
N LEU A 35 -5.32 -11.44 -11.53
CA LEU A 35 -6.26 -11.48 -12.65
C LEU A 35 -7.69 -11.15 -12.22
N ASP A 36 -8.06 -11.56 -11.01
CA ASP A 36 -9.38 -11.36 -10.41
C ASP A 36 -9.31 -11.40 -8.88
N PHE A 37 -10.47 -11.29 -8.23
CA PHE A 37 -10.63 -11.44 -6.77
C PHE A 37 -11.22 -12.80 -6.35
N LYS A 38 -11.25 -13.83 -7.21
CA LYS A 38 -11.94 -15.10 -6.89
C LYS A 38 -11.40 -15.80 -5.65
N GLN A 39 -10.11 -15.60 -5.35
CA GLN A 39 -9.46 -16.18 -4.17
C GLN A 39 -9.78 -15.41 -2.87
N ASN A 40 -10.30 -14.19 -2.96
CA ASN A 40 -10.64 -13.36 -1.81
C ASN A 40 -12.12 -12.97 -1.85
N GLN A 41 -12.96 -13.76 -1.17
CA GLN A 41 -14.41 -13.58 -1.15
C GLN A 41 -14.83 -12.18 -0.66
N VAL A 42 -14.08 -11.58 0.27
CA VAL A 42 -14.37 -10.25 0.80
C VAL A 42 -14.22 -9.20 -0.30
N LEU A 43 -13.09 -9.22 -1.01
CA LEU A 43 -12.85 -8.29 -2.12
C LEU A 43 -13.79 -8.53 -3.30
N GLN A 44 -14.12 -9.80 -3.59
CA GLN A 44 -15.08 -10.16 -4.63
C GLN A 44 -16.48 -9.58 -4.32
N ASN A 45 -16.97 -9.74 -3.09
CA ASN A 45 -18.26 -9.18 -2.67
C ASN A 45 -18.27 -7.64 -2.77
N LEU A 46 -17.17 -6.98 -2.43
CA LEU A 46 -17.05 -5.52 -2.52
C LEU A 46 -16.95 -5.01 -3.95
N PHE A 47 -16.32 -5.77 -4.84
CA PHE A 47 -16.30 -5.50 -6.27
C PHE A 47 -17.70 -5.61 -6.87
N GLU A 48 -18.46 -6.67 -6.54
CA GLU A 48 -19.85 -6.85 -6.98
C GLU A 48 -20.79 -5.74 -6.46
N GLN A 49 -20.52 -5.21 -5.27
CA GLN A 49 -21.22 -4.06 -4.71
C GLN A 49 -20.79 -2.71 -5.30
N GLY A 50 -19.80 -2.67 -6.21
CA GLY A 50 -19.26 -1.43 -6.80
C GLY A 50 -18.46 -0.56 -5.83
N LYS A 51 -18.05 -1.10 -4.67
CA LYS A 51 -17.27 -0.38 -3.65
C LYS A 51 -15.77 -0.35 -3.96
N ILE A 52 -15.28 -1.33 -4.73
CA ILE A 52 -13.89 -1.39 -5.17
C ILE A 52 -13.87 -1.47 -6.69
N THR A 53 -13.08 -0.60 -7.34
CA THR A 53 -12.82 -0.65 -8.78
C THR A 53 -11.37 -1.06 -9.04
N PRO A 54 -11.10 -2.32 -9.41
CA PRO A 54 -9.75 -2.82 -9.61
C PRO A 54 -9.15 -2.46 -10.97
N PHE A 55 -7.84 -2.23 -10.98
CA PHE A 55 -7.01 -2.18 -12.19
C PHE A 55 -6.30 -3.53 -12.36
N PHE A 56 -7.01 -4.55 -12.84
CA PHE A 56 -6.44 -5.89 -12.97
C PHE A 56 -5.25 -5.94 -13.94
N SER A 57 -4.36 -6.91 -13.69
CA SER A 57 -3.31 -7.28 -14.64
C SER A 57 -3.82 -8.32 -15.63
N SER A 58 -3.36 -8.24 -16.87
CA SER A 58 -3.73 -9.25 -17.87
C SER A 58 -2.91 -10.53 -17.67
N ALA A 59 -3.41 -11.67 -18.14
CA ALA A 59 -2.68 -12.94 -18.07
C ALA A 59 -1.29 -12.84 -18.73
N LYS A 60 -1.20 -12.15 -19.87
CA LYS A 60 0.05 -11.93 -20.58
C LYS A 60 1.09 -11.13 -19.78
N GLU A 61 0.64 -10.19 -18.94
CA GLU A 61 1.51 -9.41 -18.07
C GLU A 61 1.95 -10.21 -16.85
N LEU A 62 1.05 -11.03 -16.30
CA LEU A 62 1.24 -11.67 -15.00
C LEU A 62 1.95 -13.02 -15.10
N GLU A 63 1.71 -13.82 -16.13
CA GLU A 63 2.33 -15.16 -16.31
C GLU A 63 3.87 -15.11 -16.24
N PRO A 64 4.57 -14.20 -16.97
CA PRO A 64 6.04 -14.13 -16.89
C PRO A 64 6.54 -13.72 -15.50
N VAL A 65 5.76 -12.89 -14.79
CA VAL A 65 6.07 -12.41 -13.46
C VAL A 65 5.91 -13.54 -12.44
N GLU A 66 4.82 -14.29 -12.52
CA GLU A 66 4.54 -15.44 -11.66
C GLU A 66 5.59 -16.55 -11.86
N GLN A 67 5.95 -16.88 -13.11
CA GLN A 67 7.01 -17.84 -13.38
C GLN A 67 8.36 -17.44 -12.78
N LYS A 68 8.77 -16.17 -12.96
CA LYS A 68 10.02 -15.65 -12.36
C LYS A 68 10.00 -15.73 -10.84
N LEU A 69 8.85 -15.38 -10.23
CA LEU A 69 8.67 -15.41 -8.79
C LEU A 69 8.69 -16.84 -8.25
N GLU A 70 8.02 -17.78 -8.91
CA GLU A 70 8.05 -19.20 -8.56
C GLU A 70 9.46 -19.79 -8.65
N GLN A 71 10.20 -19.48 -9.71
CA GLN A 71 11.60 -19.89 -9.86
C GLN A 71 12.46 -19.34 -8.72
N TYR A 72 12.27 -18.07 -8.37
CA TYR A 72 12.98 -17.45 -7.25
C TYR A 72 12.61 -18.11 -5.92
N LEU A 73 11.33 -18.36 -5.65
CA LEU A 73 10.87 -18.99 -4.41
C LEU A 73 11.35 -20.44 -4.30
N ALA A 74 11.34 -21.20 -5.39
CA ALA A 74 11.90 -22.55 -5.46
C ALA A 74 13.40 -22.53 -5.15
N TRP A 75 14.16 -21.66 -5.81
CA TRP A 75 15.57 -21.45 -5.50
C TRP A 75 15.79 -21.06 -4.03
N ALA A 76 15.05 -20.07 -3.53
CA ALA A 76 15.16 -19.59 -2.16
C ALA A 76 14.84 -20.71 -1.16
N SER A 77 13.81 -21.54 -1.41
CA SER A 77 13.46 -22.66 -0.52
C SER A 77 14.56 -23.71 -0.37
N ILE A 78 15.33 -23.96 -1.44
CA ILE A 78 16.46 -24.89 -1.42
C ILE A 78 17.66 -24.29 -0.64
N HIS A 79 17.78 -22.96 -0.64
CA HIS A 79 18.95 -22.25 -0.13
C HIS A 79 18.73 -21.52 1.21
N LYS A 80 17.48 -21.37 1.66
CA LYS A 80 17.11 -20.68 2.91
C LYS A 80 17.32 -21.61 4.10
N GLY A 81 18.35 -21.33 4.90
CA GLY A 81 18.55 -21.97 6.22
C GLY A 81 19.70 -22.98 6.33
N ASN A 82 20.58 -23.11 5.34
CA ASN A 82 21.71 -24.05 5.42
C ASN A 82 23.07 -23.34 5.25
N GLN A 83 23.72 -22.95 6.36
CA GLN A 83 25.09 -22.41 6.35
C GLN A 83 26.08 -23.37 5.66
N VAL A 84 25.77 -24.67 5.65
CA VAL A 84 26.57 -25.71 4.97
C VAL A 84 26.48 -25.58 3.45
N ASN A 85 25.32 -25.17 2.89
CA ASN A 85 25.17 -24.92 1.45
C ASN A 85 25.88 -23.65 1.02
N LEU A 86 25.90 -22.58 1.84
CA LEU A 86 26.68 -21.40 1.48
C LEU A 86 28.18 -21.74 1.43
N LYS A 87 28.68 -22.55 2.38
CA LYS A 87 30.06 -23.04 2.39
C LYS A 87 30.37 -24.06 1.28
N SER A 88 29.42 -24.91 0.90
CA SER A 88 29.60 -25.85 -0.21
C SER A 88 29.55 -25.12 -1.55
N ILE A 89 28.63 -24.17 -1.74
CA ILE A 89 28.57 -23.31 -2.92
C ILE A 89 29.84 -22.46 -3.03
N LEU A 90 30.34 -21.89 -1.92
CA LEU A 90 31.64 -21.20 -1.87
C LEU A 90 32.85 -22.13 -2.08
N ARG A 91 32.72 -23.44 -1.82
CA ARG A 91 33.75 -24.45 -2.14
C ARG A 91 33.70 -24.87 -3.61
N ASP A 92 32.51 -25.02 -4.16
CA ASP A 92 32.25 -25.47 -5.54
C ASP A 92 32.40 -24.32 -6.54
N THR A 93 32.33 -23.06 -6.07
CA THR A 93 32.79 -21.87 -6.81
C THR A 93 33.99 -21.23 -6.08
N PRO A 94 35.23 -21.69 -6.33
CA PRO A 94 36.43 -21.15 -5.67
C PRO A 94 36.85 -19.76 -6.20
N TYR A 95 35.94 -19.01 -6.80
CA TYR A 95 36.24 -17.83 -7.62
C TYR A 95 36.35 -16.51 -6.85
N PHE A 96 36.82 -16.56 -5.60
CA PHE A 96 37.27 -15.38 -4.85
C PHE A 96 38.76 -15.44 -4.48
N THR A 97 39.56 -16.26 -5.18
CA THR A 97 41.00 -16.40 -4.90
C THR A 97 41.93 -15.93 -6.01
N SER A 98 41.44 -15.45 -7.16
CA SER A 98 42.32 -14.85 -8.17
C SER A 98 41.81 -13.50 -8.67
N ASP A 99 42.73 -12.54 -8.69
CA ASP A 99 42.50 -11.14 -9.11
C ASP A 99 41.97 -11.03 -10.55
N THR A 100 42.16 -12.07 -11.37
CA THR A 100 41.61 -12.19 -12.72
C THR A 100 40.08 -12.29 -12.75
N HIS A 101 39.43 -12.91 -11.77
CA HIS A 101 37.95 -12.97 -11.71
C HIS A 101 37.36 -11.70 -11.14
N VAL A 102 38.04 -11.02 -10.21
CA VAL A 102 37.60 -9.69 -9.75
C VAL A 102 37.71 -8.68 -10.89
N ALA A 103 38.74 -8.76 -11.73
CA ALA A 103 38.87 -7.96 -12.94
C ALA A 103 37.82 -8.32 -14.01
N ALA A 104 37.48 -9.60 -14.18
CA ALA A 104 36.43 -10.05 -15.10
C ALA A 104 35.02 -9.67 -14.62
N ILE A 105 34.73 -9.76 -13.31
CA ILE A 105 33.48 -9.31 -12.70
C ILE A 105 33.41 -7.79 -12.76
N LYS A 106 34.50 -7.06 -12.48
CA LYS A 106 34.55 -5.60 -12.70
C LYS A 106 34.36 -5.26 -14.16
N SER A 107 34.97 -6.00 -15.10
CA SER A 107 34.83 -5.82 -16.54
C SER A 107 33.40 -6.11 -17.01
N GLN A 108 32.75 -7.14 -16.49
CA GLN A 108 31.34 -7.41 -16.75
C GLN A 108 30.47 -6.31 -16.13
N ILE A 109 30.67 -5.91 -14.88
CA ILE A 109 29.91 -4.82 -14.26
C ILE A 109 30.10 -3.50 -15.02
N LYS A 110 31.32 -3.17 -15.48
CA LYS A 110 31.62 -1.97 -16.27
C LYS A 110 31.11 -2.05 -17.71
N GLY A 111 31.27 -3.20 -18.36
CA GLY A 111 30.82 -3.45 -19.73
C GLY A 111 29.31 -3.53 -19.84
N THR A 112 28.62 -4.07 -18.82
CA THR A 112 27.16 -3.98 -18.75
C THR A 112 26.73 -2.54 -18.44
N GLN A 113 27.53 -1.72 -17.74
CA GLN A 113 27.16 -0.32 -17.49
C GLN A 113 27.17 0.57 -18.75
N GLU A 114 28.04 0.30 -19.72
CA GLU A 114 28.07 1.03 -21.00
C GLU A 114 26.97 0.55 -21.97
N ASP A 115 26.51 -0.71 -21.87
CA ASP A 115 25.42 -1.26 -22.70
C ASP A 115 24.01 -1.26 -22.04
N ILE A 116 23.88 -1.02 -20.72
CA ILE A 116 22.56 -0.92 -20.01
C ILE A 116 21.85 0.42 -20.29
N VAL A 117 22.51 1.39 -20.94
CA VAL A 117 21.82 2.56 -21.49
C VAL A 117 21.16 2.24 -22.85
N SER A 118 21.13 0.96 -23.25
CA SER A 118 20.15 0.45 -24.20
C SER A 118 18.75 0.68 -23.64
N ALA A 119 17.98 1.56 -24.28
CA ALA A 119 16.59 1.86 -23.96
C ALA A 119 15.81 0.60 -23.49
N GLU A 120 15.64 0.45 -22.18
CA GLU A 120 14.77 -0.58 -21.60
C GLU A 120 13.39 -0.41 -22.26
N SER A 121 12.89 -1.46 -22.92
CA SER A 121 11.56 -1.37 -23.53
C SER A 121 10.52 -1.11 -22.43
N ALA A 122 9.48 -0.34 -22.73
CA ALA A 122 8.42 -0.04 -21.74
C ALA A 122 7.81 -1.33 -21.14
N GLU A 123 7.79 -2.41 -21.92
CA GLU A 123 7.36 -3.75 -21.48
C GLU A 123 8.31 -4.37 -20.45
N SER A 124 9.62 -4.18 -20.60
CA SER A 124 10.61 -4.65 -19.62
C SER A 124 10.52 -3.90 -18.28
N VAL A 125 10.24 -2.59 -18.32
CA VAL A 125 10.02 -1.78 -17.12
C VAL A 125 8.75 -2.22 -16.40
N LEU A 126 7.63 -2.41 -17.14
CA LEU A 126 6.39 -2.89 -16.55
C LEU A 126 6.56 -4.25 -15.87
N GLN A 127 7.23 -5.19 -16.51
CA GLN A 127 7.48 -6.52 -15.94
C GLN A 127 8.30 -6.43 -14.64
N ARG A 128 9.31 -5.55 -14.59
CA ARG A 128 10.11 -5.32 -13.39
C ARG A 128 9.26 -4.72 -12.26
N ASP A 129 8.45 -3.72 -12.58
CA ASP A 129 7.59 -3.04 -11.61
C ASP A 129 6.52 -4.00 -11.07
N LEU A 130 5.86 -4.78 -11.94
CA LEU A 130 4.90 -5.81 -11.54
C LEU A 130 5.55 -6.90 -10.68
N LEU A 131 6.78 -7.34 -11.02
CA LEU A 131 7.52 -8.31 -10.21
C LEU A 131 7.84 -7.76 -8.83
N PHE A 132 8.29 -6.51 -8.75
CA PHE A 132 8.52 -5.84 -7.47
C PHE A 132 7.23 -5.75 -6.65
N LEU A 133 6.13 -5.28 -7.25
CA LEU A 133 4.84 -5.15 -6.57
C LEU A 133 4.27 -6.50 -6.14
N LYS A 134 4.49 -7.57 -6.90
CA LYS A 134 4.08 -8.93 -6.52
C LYS A 134 4.88 -9.44 -5.32
N MET A 135 6.18 -9.19 -5.27
CA MET A 135 7.01 -9.52 -4.11
C MET A 135 6.61 -8.71 -2.88
N ALA A 136 6.33 -7.42 -3.04
CA ALA A 136 5.83 -6.56 -1.99
C ALA A 136 4.46 -7.05 -1.47
N GLN A 137 3.56 -7.44 -2.36
CA GLN A 137 2.26 -8.05 -2.01
C GLN A 137 2.45 -9.32 -1.16
N LEU A 138 3.29 -10.25 -1.61
CA LEU A 138 3.56 -11.49 -0.86
C LEU A 138 4.18 -11.22 0.51
N PHE A 139 5.07 -10.23 0.61
CA PHE A 139 5.68 -9.83 1.88
C PHE A 139 4.63 -9.27 2.84
N ASP A 140 3.77 -8.37 2.37
CA ASP A 140 2.71 -7.77 3.17
C ASP A 140 1.70 -8.83 3.63
N GLU A 141 1.28 -9.74 2.74
CA GLU A 141 0.39 -10.87 3.05
C GLU A 141 1.00 -11.83 4.11
N GLN A 142 2.29 -12.14 3.99
CA GLN A 142 2.98 -13.00 4.95
C GLN A 142 3.10 -12.34 6.32
N ASN A 143 3.45 -11.06 6.37
CA ASN A 143 3.55 -10.33 7.63
C ASN A 143 2.18 -10.18 8.30
N GLU A 144 1.13 -9.84 7.56
CA GLU A 144 -0.23 -9.79 8.13
C GLU A 144 -0.63 -11.16 8.70
N ARG A 145 -0.34 -12.25 8.00
CA ARG A 145 -0.60 -13.61 8.49
C ARG A 145 0.14 -13.89 9.79
N ILE A 146 1.43 -13.58 9.85
CA ILE A 146 2.26 -13.75 11.06
C ILE A 146 1.68 -12.93 12.22
N ASP A 147 1.33 -11.67 11.98
CA ASP A 147 0.76 -10.79 13.00
C ASP A 147 -0.58 -11.31 13.53
N LEU A 148 -1.44 -11.83 12.65
CA LEU A 148 -2.70 -12.43 13.04
C LEU A 148 -2.49 -13.70 13.88
N GLU A 149 -1.53 -14.55 13.50
CA GLU A 149 -1.15 -15.74 14.27
C GLU A 149 -0.60 -15.36 15.65
N LEU A 150 0.31 -14.39 15.73
CA LEU A 150 0.86 -13.88 16.99
C LEU A 150 -0.24 -13.31 17.89
N LYS A 151 -1.16 -12.51 17.34
CA LYS A 151 -2.33 -11.98 18.08
C LYS A 151 -3.21 -13.12 18.62
N ASN A 152 -3.39 -14.20 17.85
CA ASN A 152 -4.18 -15.36 18.29
C ASN A 152 -3.47 -16.16 19.38
N LEU A 153 -2.14 -16.31 19.31
CA LEU A 153 -1.34 -16.91 20.36
C LEU A 153 -1.41 -16.11 21.66
N ASP A 154 -1.33 -14.79 21.58
CA ASP A 154 -1.45 -13.91 22.75
C ASP A 154 -2.84 -13.99 23.39
N LYS A 155 -3.91 -14.03 22.58
CA LYS A 155 -5.28 -14.28 23.09
C LYS A 155 -5.37 -15.63 23.80
N THR A 156 -4.77 -16.67 23.23
CA THR A 156 -4.75 -18.02 23.83
C THR A 156 -3.97 -18.04 25.14
N ARG A 157 -2.81 -17.37 25.19
CA ARG A 157 -2.01 -17.18 26.40
C ARG A 157 -2.79 -16.42 27.47
N LYS A 158 -3.40 -15.28 27.13
CA LYS A 158 -4.24 -14.49 28.07
C LYS A 158 -5.36 -15.37 28.64
N LYS A 159 -6.06 -16.14 27.79
CA LYS A 159 -7.10 -17.08 28.21
C LYS A 159 -6.57 -18.15 29.16
N MET A 160 -5.44 -18.79 28.83
CA MET A 160 -4.83 -19.83 29.68
C MET A 160 -4.43 -19.27 31.05
N VAL A 161 -3.83 -18.08 31.08
CA VAL A 161 -3.45 -17.40 32.34
C VAL A 161 -4.68 -17.05 33.17
N SER A 162 -5.77 -16.56 32.55
CA SER A 162 -7.02 -16.28 33.26
C SER A 162 -7.62 -17.54 33.88
N VAL A 163 -7.64 -18.65 33.13
CA VAL A 163 -8.11 -19.96 33.63
C VAL A 163 -7.25 -20.44 34.80
N LEU A 164 -5.92 -20.36 34.69
CA LEU A 164 -5.00 -20.74 35.78
C LEU A 164 -5.16 -19.88 37.04
N ARG A 165 -5.58 -18.62 36.89
CA ARG A 165 -5.84 -17.71 38.01
C ARG A 165 -7.22 -17.88 38.64
N GLY A 166 -8.05 -18.81 38.14
CA GLY A 166 -9.43 -18.98 38.60
C GLY A 166 -10.34 -17.80 38.29
N LEU A 167 -9.97 -16.96 37.31
CA LEU A 167 -10.78 -15.85 36.83
C LEU A 167 -11.77 -16.41 35.79
N GLU A 168 -12.83 -17.07 36.27
CA GLU A 168 -13.96 -17.50 35.44
C GLU A 168 -14.94 -16.35 35.20
N GLU A 169 -14.51 -15.32 34.47
CA GLU A 169 -15.48 -14.47 33.75
C GLU A 169 -14.95 -14.17 32.35
N PRO A 170 -15.85 -14.10 31.35
CA PRO A 170 -15.47 -13.76 30.00
C PRO A 170 -14.93 -12.34 30.05
N LEU A 171 -13.68 -12.14 29.62
CA LEU A 171 -13.16 -10.81 29.33
C LEU A 171 -14.23 -10.08 28.51
N ARG A 172 -14.90 -9.10 29.13
CA ARG A 172 -15.90 -8.29 28.45
C ARG A 172 -15.27 -7.84 27.14
N LYS A 173 -16.03 -7.93 26.04
CA LYS A 173 -15.71 -7.24 24.78
C LYS A 173 -15.87 -5.72 24.97
N ASP A 174 -15.30 -5.16 26.04
CA ASP A 174 -15.25 -3.72 26.22
C ASP A 174 -13.85 -3.25 25.87
N GLN A 175 -13.80 -2.72 24.65
CA GLN A 175 -13.02 -1.57 24.25
C GLN A 175 -11.50 -1.68 24.43
N SER A 176 -10.85 -1.77 23.27
CA SER A 176 -9.45 -1.42 23.02
C SER A 176 -8.37 -2.37 23.54
N ASP A 177 -8.22 -3.52 22.87
CA ASP A 177 -6.86 -3.90 22.41
C ASP A 177 -6.47 -2.91 21.27
N LYS A 178 -6.40 -1.60 21.58
CA LYS A 178 -5.86 -0.55 20.71
C LYS A 178 -4.44 -0.25 21.15
N THR A 179 -3.56 -1.23 21.02
CA THR A 179 -2.10 -1.04 20.93
C THR A 179 -1.50 -2.35 20.42
N GLY A 180 -2.06 -2.88 19.33
CA GLY A 180 -1.19 -3.58 18.40
C GLY A 180 -0.65 -2.47 17.51
N ASP A 181 0.61 -2.11 17.69
CA ASP A 181 1.35 -1.27 16.76
C ASP A 181 1.15 -1.92 15.38
N ASN A 182 0.17 -1.42 14.62
CA ASN A 182 -0.12 -1.99 13.31
C ASN A 182 1.07 -1.58 12.48
N GLN A 183 1.96 -2.54 12.26
CA GLN A 183 3.19 -2.32 11.53
C GLN A 183 2.83 -1.65 10.20
N ASP A 184 3.32 -0.42 10.03
CA ASP A 184 3.09 0.32 8.81
C ASP A 184 3.92 -0.33 7.70
N PHE A 185 3.28 -1.12 6.84
CA PHE A 185 3.93 -1.79 5.70
C PHE A 185 4.61 -0.81 4.75
N GLY A 186 4.20 0.46 4.77
CA GLY A 186 4.80 1.53 3.98
C GLY A 186 6.20 1.91 4.44
N THR A 187 6.67 1.47 5.61
CA THR A 187 8.04 1.70 6.10
C THR A 187 9.10 0.95 5.29
N VAL A 188 8.72 -0.12 4.59
CA VAL A 188 9.66 -0.98 3.84
C VAL A 188 9.65 -0.60 2.37
N MET A 189 10.79 -0.13 1.85
CA MET A 189 11.00 0.20 0.44
C MET A 189 9.95 1.19 -0.13
N THR A 190 9.62 2.22 0.65
CA THR A 190 8.56 3.21 0.36
C THR A 190 8.71 3.82 -1.02
N ARG A 191 9.93 4.25 -1.35
CA ARG A 191 10.25 4.91 -2.63
C ARG A 191 10.00 4.00 -3.82
N GLU A 192 10.53 2.78 -3.75
CA GLU A 192 10.41 1.78 -4.80
C GLU A 192 8.95 1.35 -4.98
N ARG A 193 8.20 1.22 -3.89
CA ARG A 193 6.74 0.95 -3.92
C ARG A 193 5.98 2.05 -4.64
N ILE A 194 6.20 3.31 -4.28
CA ILE A 194 5.52 4.45 -4.94
C ILE A 194 5.87 4.47 -6.44
N SER A 195 7.15 4.32 -6.78
CA SER A 195 7.63 4.36 -8.16
C SER A 195 7.09 3.21 -9.01
N ALA A 196 7.11 1.98 -8.51
CA ALA A 196 6.60 0.82 -9.24
C ALA A 196 5.08 0.87 -9.37
N TRP A 197 4.37 1.25 -8.29
CA TRP A 197 2.92 1.38 -8.29
C TRP A 197 2.45 2.45 -9.28
N SER A 198 3.10 3.62 -9.29
CA SER A 198 2.74 4.71 -10.22
C SER A 198 3.05 4.34 -11.67
N GLY A 199 4.17 3.65 -11.92
CA GLY A 199 4.53 3.10 -13.23
C GLY A 199 3.46 2.17 -13.77
N CYS A 200 3.05 1.18 -12.98
CA CYS A 200 1.96 0.28 -13.33
C CYS A 200 0.63 1.01 -13.55
N MET A 201 0.27 1.95 -12.67
CA MET A 201 -0.99 2.71 -12.78
C MET A 201 -1.04 3.63 -13.99
N ALA A 202 0.07 4.26 -14.37
CA ALA A 202 0.15 5.09 -15.57
C ALA A 202 -0.07 4.25 -16.83
N GLN A 203 0.57 3.08 -16.93
CA GLN A 203 0.39 2.19 -18.08
C GLN A 203 -1.02 1.58 -18.17
N LYS A 204 -1.66 1.33 -17.02
CA LYS A 204 -3.05 0.85 -16.97
C LYS A 204 -4.09 1.96 -17.16
N GLY A 205 -3.67 3.21 -17.38
CA GLY A 205 -4.55 4.36 -17.59
C GLY A 205 -5.27 4.84 -16.33
N GLY A 206 -4.82 4.41 -15.15
CA GLY A 206 -5.28 4.89 -13.85
C GLY A 206 -4.77 6.29 -13.53
N ILE A 207 -3.57 6.63 -14.02
CA ILE A 207 -3.00 7.98 -13.99
C ILE A 207 -2.92 8.46 -15.45
N LYS A 208 -3.56 9.59 -15.76
CA LYS A 208 -3.55 10.18 -17.10
C LYS A 208 -2.91 11.58 -17.05
N PRO A 209 -1.84 11.84 -17.82
CA PRO A 209 -1.17 13.14 -17.83
C PRO A 209 -2.10 14.30 -18.20
N ASP A 210 -3.08 14.07 -19.07
CA ASP A 210 -3.99 15.11 -19.57
C ASP A 210 -5.41 15.03 -18.98
N GLY A 211 -5.65 14.11 -18.04
CA GLY A 211 -6.97 13.88 -17.45
C GLY A 211 -7.21 14.61 -16.13
N ASP A 212 -8.40 14.38 -15.58
CA ASP A 212 -8.76 14.76 -14.21
C ASP A 212 -7.78 14.09 -13.23
N MET A 213 -7.17 14.89 -12.36
CA MET A 213 -6.21 14.41 -11.37
C MET A 213 -6.94 13.56 -10.31
N PRO A 214 -6.59 12.27 -10.14
CA PRO A 214 -7.15 11.46 -9.07
C PRO A 214 -6.66 11.93 -7.70
N LEU A 215 -7.45 11.66 -6.64
CA LEU A 215 -6.99 11.81 -5.27
C LEU A 215 -6.27 10.52 -4.84
N PHE A 216 -4.98 10.63 -4.54
CA PHE A 216 -4.19 9.51 -4.02
C PHE A 216 -4.47 9.35 -2.53
N VAL A 217 -4.97 8.18 -2.12
CA VAL A 217 -5.34 7.88 -0.73
C VAL A 217 -4.40 6.84 -0.15
N THR A 218 -3.81 7.13 1.00
CA THR A 218 -3.01 6.16 1.75
C THR A 218 -3.46 6.05 3.20
N THR A 219 -3.17 4.92 3.82
CA THR A 219 -3.37 4.64 5.24
C THR A 219 -2.05 4.61 6.02
N SER A 220 -0.93 4.75 5.29
CA SER A 220 0.43 4.67 5.81
C SER A 220 0.98 6.06 6.13
N GLU A 221 1.45 6.25 7.35
CA GLU A 221 2.13 7.48 7.74
C GLU A 221 3.51 7.53 7.14
N ALA A 222 4.21 6.40 7.10
CA ALA A 222 5.54 6.32 6.50
C ALA A 222 5.54 6.76 5.03
N VAL A 223 4.49 6.42 4.27
CA VAL A 223 4.31 6.89 2.89
C VAL A 223 4.09 8.40 2.84
N PHE A 224 3.24 8.93 3.72
CA PHE A 224 2.93 10.36 3.75
C PHE A 224 4.13 11.20 4.19
N ASP A 225 4.81 10.79 5.26
CA ASP A 225 6.02 11.43 5.79
C ASP A 225 7.18 11.36 4.78
N TYR A 226 7.29 10.24 4.05
CA TYR A 226 8.25 10.12 2.95
C TYR A 226 7.97 11.16 1.87
N LEU A 227 6.70 11.36 1.51
CA LEU A 227 6.35 12.42 0.58
C LEU A 227 6.76 13.77 1.18
N GLU A 228 6.26 14.15 2.36
CA GLU A 228 6.61 15.43 3.00
C GLU A 228 8.12 15.70 3.06
N SER A 229 8.92 14.70 3.37
CA SER A 229 10.38 14.86 3.47
C SER A 229 11.09 15.04 2.13
N ASN A 230 10.51 14.55 1.03
CA ASN A 230 11.14 14.55 -0.30
C ASN A 230 10.57 15.62 -1.25
N CYS A 231 9.62 16.44 -0.80
CA CYS A 231 9.00 17.48 -1.59
C CYS A 231 9.60 18.86 -1.27
N LYS A 232 9.82 19.69 -2.30
CA LYS A 232 10.26 21.07 -2.10
C LYS A 232 9.11 21.99 -1.71
N ASP A 233 7.95 21.77 -2.32
CA ASP A 233 6.77 22.60 -2.15
C ASP A 233 5.59 21.73 -1.73
N ILE A 234 5.09 21.96 -0.51
CA ILE A 234 3.96 21.28 0.09
C ILE A 234 2.92 22.31 0.48
N VAL A 235 1.67 22.12 0.04
CA VAL A 235 0.54 22.93 0.48
C VAL A 235 -0.38 22.06 1.31
N ASN A 236 -0.20 22.13 2.63
CA ASN A 236 -1.10 21.50 3.59
C ASN A 236 -2.46 22.21 3.54
N THR A 237 -3.49 21.46 3.16
CA THR A 237 -4.82 22.03 2.90
C THR A 237 -5.85 21.57 3.93
N LEU A 238 -5.69 20.34 4.46
CA LEU A 238 -6.48 19.82 5.57
C LEU A 238 -5.57 19.06 6.53
N ASP A 239 -5.67 19.32 7.83
CA ASP A 239 -5.04 18.48 8.86
C ASP A 239 -6.00 18.42 10.05
N ILE A 240 -6.60 17.25 10.24
CA ILE A 240 -7.62 17.01 11.26
C ILE A 240 -7.28 15.72 11.98
N ASP A 241 -6.78 15.88 13.21
CA ASP A 241 -6.37 14.78 14.05
C ASP A 241 -7.52 13.97 14.64
N GLN A 242 -8.71 14.58 14.76
CA GLN A 242 -9.88 13.96 15.35
C GLN A 242 -11.13 14.37 14.59
N ILE A 243 -11.55 13.50 13.67
CA ILE A 243 -12.85 13.57 13.01
C ILE A 243 -13.72 12.42 13.52
N LYS A 244 -14.98 12.70 13.86
CA LYS A 244 -15.94 11.63 14.12
C LYS A 244 -16.36 11.04 12.77
N VAL A 245 -16.21 9.73 12.63
CA VAL A 245 -16.62 8.97 11.43
C VAL A 245 -17.60 7.86 11.83
N HIS A 246 -18.56 7.54 10.97
CA HIS A 246 -19.56 6.51 11.28
C HIS A 246 -19.01 5.10 11.13
N GLU A 247 -19.49 4.17 11.96
CA GLU A 247 -19.14 2.76 11.83
C GLU A 247 -19.69 2.16 10.52
N ASN A 248 -19.07 1.07 10.05
CA ASN A 248 -19.39 0.45 8.77
C ASN A 248 -20.86 0.01 8.61
N CYS A 249 -21.55 -0.24 9.72
CA CYS A 249 -22.95 -0.70 9.76
C CYS A 249 -23.97 0.40 10.08
N CYS A 250 -23.55 1.67 10.18
CA CYS A 250 -24.44 2.77 10.52
C CYS A 250 -25.30 3.22 9.33
N GLU A 251 -26.61 3.43 9.54
CA GLU A 251 -27.54 3.93 8.51
C GLU A 251 -27.16 5.33 7.99
N ASN A 252 -26.58 6.17 8.86
CA ASN A 252 -26.16 7.53 8.52
C ASN A 252 -24.83 7.60 7.77
N LYS A 253 -24.11 6.47 7.65
CA LYS A 253 -22.78 6.40 7.02
C LYS A 253 -22.81 6.92 5.60
N SER A 254 -23.71 6.45 4.76
CA SER A 254 -23.74 6.83 3.34
C SER A 254 -23.94 8.33 3.18
N LYS A 255 -24.84 8.94 3.95
CA LYS A 255 -25.07 10.39 3.92
C LYS A 255 -23.83 11.16 4.36
N TRP A 256 -23.18 10.72 5.43
CA TRP A 256 -21.95 11.33 5.92
C TRP A 256 -20.81 11.24 4.89
N GLN A 257 -20.63 10.08 4.25
CA GLN A 257 -19.62 9.88 3.22
C GLN A 257 -19.82 10.80 2.01
N HIS A 258 -21.06 10.98 1.56
CA HIS A 258 -21.36 11.93 0.49
C HIS A 258 -21.00 13.35 0.88
N GLN A 259 -21.43 13.80 2.07
CA GLN A 259 -21.09 15.15 2.58
C GLN A 259 -19.58 15.34 2.75
N PHE A 260 -18.87 14.30 3.17
CA PHE A 260 -17.42 14.31 3.32
C PHE A 260 -16.71 14.38 1.97
N CYS A 261 -17.15 13.60 0.97
CA CYS A 261 -16.63 13.67 -0.38
C CYS A 261 -16.90 15.04 -1.02
N ASP A 262 -18.09 15.61 -0.82
CA ASP A 262 -18.44 16.96 -1.31
C ASP A 262 -17.55 18.03 -0.67
N TYR A 263 -17.26 17.89 0.63
CA TYR A 263 -16.31 18.76 1.32
C TYR A 263 -14.91 18.65 0.72
N LEU A 264 -14.38 17.44 0.54
CA LEU A 264 -13.07 17.22 -0.09
C LEU A 264 -13.02 17.76 -1.53
N MET A 265 -14.11 17.66 -2.29
CA MET A 265 -14.23 18.24 -3.62
C MET A 265 -14.12 19.78 -3.58
N GLY A 266 -14.80 20.41 -2.63
CA GLY A 266 -14.73 21.86 -2.43
C GLY A 266 -13.32 22.33 -2.05
N VAL A 267 -12.64 21.56 -1.18
CA VAL A 267 -11.23 21.78 -0.83
C VAL A 267 -10.34 21.65 -2.08
N ILE A 268 -10.56 20.63 -2.90
CA ILE A 268 -9.74 20.38 -4.09
C ILE A 268 -9.89 21.46 -5.17
N GLN A 269 -11.08 22.07 -5.27
CA GLN A 269 -11.38 23.13 -6.22
C GLN A 269 -10.94 24.53 -5.73
N GLY A 270 -10.30 24.63 -4.56
CA GLY A 270 -9.89 25.92 -3.98
C GLY A 270 -11.04 26.75 -3.40
N ASN A 271 -12.26 26.21 -3.36
CA ASN A 271 -13.46 26.82 -2.78
C ASN A 271 -13.62 26.51 -1.29
N GLY A 272 -12.65 25.81 -0.69
CA GLY A 272 -12.68 25.43 0.71
C GLY A 272 -12.59 26.66 1.62
N ASN A 273 -13.69 27.02 2.28
CA ASN A 273 -13.61 27.80 3.50
C ASN A 273 -12.67 27.07 4.46
N ARG A 274 -11.61 27.73 4.92
CA ARG A 274 -10.68 27.22 5.96
C ARG A 274 -11.35 26.97 7.31
N GLU A 275 -12.65 27.27 7.42
CA GLU A 275 -13.47 26.84 8.54
C GLU A 275 -13.82 25.37 8.37
N ASN A 276 -13.37 24.55 9.33
CA ASN A 276 -13.59 23.11 9.45
C ASN A 276 -15.09 22.75 9.59
N ASN A 277 -15.88 23.00 8.54
CA ASN A 277 -17.30 22.66 8.45
C ASN A 277 -17.49 21.18 8.08
N LEU A 278 -16.81 20.30 8.81
CA LEU A 278 -17.01 18.87 8.68
C LEU A 278 -18.43 18.49 9.10
N PRO A 279 -19.00 17.41 8.52
CA PRO A 279 -20.28 16.89 8.95
C PRO A 279 -20.24 16.51 10.43
N LYS A 280 -21.04 17.19 11.27
CA LYS A 280 -21.11 16.92 12.70
C LYS A 280 -21.91 15.63 12.94
N ILE A 281 -21.26 14.60 13.46
CA ILE A 281 -21.94 13.40 13.96
C ILE A 281 -22.47 13.68 15.37
N LYS A 282 -23.80 13.62 15.53
CA LYS A 282 -24.48 13.73 16.83
C LYS A 282 -24.84 12.37 17.46
N ASP A 283 -24.63 11.29 16.72
CA ASP A 283 -25.05 9.95 17.12
C ASP A 283 -23.95 9.23 17.90
N GLY A 284 -24.34 8.28 18.77
CA GLY A 284 -23.41 7.49 19.60
C GLY A 284 -22.56 6.46 18.84
N CYS A 285 -22.78 6.33 17.53
CA CYS A 285 -22.07 5.41 16.64
C CYS A 285 -20.98 6.19 15.90
N SER A 286 -19.83 6.38 16.56
CA SER A 286 -18.69 7.13 16.00
C SER A 286 -17.34 6.50 16.34
N PHE A 287 -16.52 6.28 15.32
CA PHE A 287 -15.08 6.14 15.48
C PHE A 287 -14.39 7.51 15.43
N LEU A 288 -13.19 7.57 15.99
CA LEU A 288 -12.30 8.70 15.76
C LEU A 288 -11.42 8.38 14.56
N GLY A 289 -11.40 9.27 13.59
CA GLY A 289 -10.52 9.21 12.44
C GLY A 289 -9.52 10.37 12.47
N GLN A 290 -8.47 10.22 11.67
CA GLN A 290 -7.54 11.29 11.32
C GLN A 290 -7.52 11.42 9.80
N ILE A 291 -7.46 12.65 9.32
CA ILE A 291 -7.25 12.97 7.91
C ILE A 291 -6.18 14.06 7.76
N LYS A 292 -5.22 13.82 6.87
CA LYS A 292 -4.30 14.84 6.36
C LYS A 292 -4.43 14.91 4.84
N PHE A 293 -4.57 16.09 4.29
CA PHE A 293 -4.66 16.34 2.86
C PHE A 293 -3.69 17.44 2.46
N SER A 294 -2.80 17.11 1.53
CA SER A 294 -1.73 18.00 1.08
C SER A 294 -1.55 17.91 -0.42
N TYR A 295 -1.23 19.05 -1.03
CA TYR A 295 -0.72 19.10 -2.39
C TYR A 295 0.79 19.04 -2.39
N PHE A 296 1.30 18.16 -3.21
CA PHE A 296 2.71 17.85 -3.33
C PHE A 296 3.21 18.30 -4.70
N SER A 297 4.24 19.15 -4.73
CA SER A 297 4.86 19.65 -5.98
C SER A 297 6.38 19.61 -5.98
N GLY A 298 6.94 19.38 -7.17
CA GLY A 298 8.38 19.38 -7.43
C GLY A 298 8.83 18.21 -8.30
N ASN A 299 9.99 18.37 -8.94
CA ASN A 299 10.52 17.43 -9.92
C ASN A 299 10.69 16.00 -9.36
N GLY A 300 11.05 15.85 -8.09
CA GLY A 300 11.22 14.53 -7.47
C GLY A 300 9.91 13.72 -7.40
N ILE A 301 8.81 14.38 -7.02
CA ILE A 301 7.47 13.78 -6.92
C ILE A 301 6.88 13.53 -8.31
N ASN A 302 7.04 14.51 -9.19
CA ASN A 302 6.62 14.44 -10.59
C ASN A 302 7.24 13.22 -11.28
N ASN A 303 8.54 12.99 -11.06
CA ASN A 303 9.22 11.78 -11.52
C ASN A 303 8.70 10.51 -10.82
N LEU A 304 8.43 10.55 -9.51
CA LEU A 304 7.89 9.40 -8.77
C LEU A 304 6.50 8.96 -9.23
N PHE A 305 5.67 9.89 -9.70
CA PHE A 305 4.31 9.59 -10.17
C PHE A 305 4.18 9.57 -11.70
N ASN A 306 5.30 9.74 -12.43
CA ASN A 306 5.33 9.87 -13.89
C ASN A 306 4.39 10.99 -14.41
N MET A 307 4.35 12.12 -13.73
CA MET A 307 3.54 13.29 -14.10
C MET A 307 4.42 14.53 -14.25
N SER A 308 4.16 15.38 -15.24
CA SER A 308 4.93 16.60 -15.48
C SER A 308 4.17 17.83 -14.96
N ASP A 309 4.85 18.66 -14.17
CA ASP A 309 4.43 20.02 -13.76
C ASP A 309 3.01 20.14 -13.17
N ARG A 310 2.58 19.14 -12.38
CA ARG A 310 1.29 19.16 -11.69
C ARG A 310 1.45 18.99 -10.19
N GLN A 311 0.56 19.63 -9.43
CA GLN A 311 0.41 19.35 -8.01
C GLN A 311 -0.31 18.02 -7.83
N ILE A 312 0.25 17.14 -7.00
CA ILE A 312 -0.31 15.84 -6.70
C ILE A 312 -1.11 15.92 -5.39
N PRO A 313 -2.44 15.76 -5.43
CA PRO A 313 -3.27 15.73 -4.23
C PRO A 313 -3.16 14.36 -3.55
N VAL A 314 -2.71 14.35 -2.30
CA VAL A 314 -2.56 13.12 -1.50
C VAL A 314 -3.30 13.28 -0.17
N CYS A 315 -4.02 12.23 0.21
CA CYS A 315 -4.81 12.14 1.43
C CYS A 315 -4.37 10.95 2.28
N LEU A 316 -3.91 11.21 3.50
CA LEU A 316 -3.72 10.21 4.54
C LEU A 316 -5.00 10.08 5.35
N ILE A 317 -5.51 8.86 5.50
CA ILE A 317 -6.62 8.55 6.40
C ILE A 317 -6.25 7.46 7.39
N LYS A 318 -6.70 7.61 8.64
CA LYS A 318 -6.51 6.61 9.70
C LYS A 318 -7.74 6.52 10.59
N LEU A 319 -8.03 5.32 11.11
CA LEU A 319 -8.94 5.13 12.23
C LEU A 319 -8.12 5.02 13.52
N LYS A 320 -8.52 5.78 14.55
CA LYS A 320 -7.91 5.83 15.88
C LYS A 320 -8.69 4.99 16.87
#